data_AF-A0A380NWP2-F1
#
_entry.id   AF-A0A380NWP2-F1
#
_cell.length_a   1.000
_cell.length_b   1.000
_cell.length_c   1.000
_cell.angle_alpha   90.00
_cell.angle_beta   90.00
_cell.angle_gamma   90.00
#
_symmetry.space_group_name_H-M   'P 1'
#
loop_
_entity.id
_entity.type
_entity.pdbx_description
1 polymer ?
#
loop_
_entity_poly.entity_id
_entity_poly.type
_entity_poly.pdbx_seq_one_letter_code
_entity_poly.pdbx_strand_id
1 'polypeptide(L)' 'MQEDSSTYGIDEQLVMSILGLYGTISWTNFGFLDRTKPGIIGELNDAQKNGGRVNTFIDDLVAAIVAAAEARIAHDYK' A
#
# COMPACT_ATOMS: atom_id res chain seq x y z
N MET A 1 7.62 -4.91 16.49
CA MET A 1 6.73 -3.90 15.88
C MET A 1 7.44 -2.58 15.58
N GLN A 2 8.57 -2.25 16.23
CA GLN A 2 9.38 -1.06 15.86
C GLN A 2 10.31 -1.30 14.66
N GLU A 3 10.65 -2.55 14.37
CA GLU A 3 11.38 -2.91 13.15
C GLU A 3 10.40 -3.47 12.13
N ASP A 4 10.39 -2.84 10.96
CA ASP A 4 9.71 -3.24 9.74
C ASP A 4 10.38 -4.49 9.19
N SER A 5 10.08 -5.65 9.77
CA SER A 5 10.66 -6.92 9.32
C SER A 5 10.02 -7.29 7.99
N SER A 6 10.83 -7.48 6.95
CA SER A 6 10.36 -7.93 5.63
C SER A 6 9.66 -9.30 5.64
N THR A 7 9.62 -9.98 6.78
CA THR A 7 8.95 -11.27 6.99
C THR A 7 7.61 -11.12 7.74
N TYR A 8 7.23 -9.91 8.12
CA TYR A 8 5.96 -9.60 8.77
C TYR A 8 5.02 -9.05 7.70
N GLY A 9 4.11 -9.88 7.18
CA GLY A 9 3.17 -9.50 6.12
C GLY A 9 1.71 -9.41 6.59
N ILE A 10 1.48 -9.07 7.87
CA ILE A 10 0.12 -8.97 8.43
C ILE A 10 -0.55 -7.64 8.04
N ASP A 11 0.24 -6.58 7.96
CA ASP A 11 -0.05 -5.31 7.30
C ASP A 11 -0.51 -5.49 5.85
N GLU A 12 0.21 -6.27 5.06
CA GLU A 12 -0.16 -6.59 3.67
C GLU A 12 -1.47 -7.38 3.60
N GLN A 13 -1.69 -8.31 4.54
CA GLN A 13 -2.95 -9.06 4.62
C GLN A 13 -4.14 -8.19 5.05
N LEU A 14 -3.91 -7.16 5.86
CA LEU A 14 -4.98 -6.27 6.36
C LEU A 14 -5.67 -5.55 5.19
N VAL A 15 -4.91 -5.15 4.17
CA VAL A 15 -5.41 -4.35 3.06
C VAL A 15 -6.07 -5.17 1.94
N MET A 16 -6.00 -6.51 2.00
CA MET A 16 -6.57 -7.41 0.98
C MET A 16 -8.06 -7.19 0.74
N SER A 17 -8.81 -6.87 1.78
CA SER A 17 -10.25 -6.57 1.69
C SER A 17 -10.55 -5.32 0.86
N ILE A 18 -9.65 -4.32 0.89
CA ILE A 18 -9.75 -3.07 0.12
C ILE A 18 -9.45 -3.35 -1.35
N LEU A 19 -8.37 -4.11 -1.62
CA LEU A 19 -7.98 -4.49 -2.98
C LEU A 19 -9.04 -5.35 -3.68
N GLY A 20 -9.77 -6.16 -2.92
CA GLY A 20 -10.89 -6.97 -3.42
C GLY A 20 -12.06 -6.16 -3.99
N LEU A 21 -12.25 -4.89 -3.57
CA LEU A 21 -13.42 -4.08 -3.97
C LEU A 21 -13.47 -3.78 -5.47
N TYR A 22 -12.32 -3.56 -6.10
CA TYR A 22 -12.22 -3.22 -7.53
C TYR A 22 -11.51 -4.31 -8.35
N GLY A 23 -11.46 -5.54 -7.83
CA GLY A 23 -10.94 -6.70 -8.54
C GLY A 23 -9.43 -6.70 -8.72
N THR A 24 -8.95 -7.60 -9.58
CA THR A 24 -7.53 -7.97 -9.73
C THR A 24 -6.62 -6.85 -10.26
N ILE A 25 -7.20 -5.78 -10.84
CA ILE A 25 -6.43 -4.58 -11.23
C ILE A 25 -5.83 -3.91 -10.00
N SER A 26 -6.62 -3.76 -8.92
CA SER A 26 -6.14 -3.18 -7.66
C SER A 26 -4.97 -3.97 -7.08
N TRP A 27 -5.02 -5.30 -7.18
CA TRP A 27 -3.95 -6.17 -6.67
C TRP A 27 -2.65 -5.97 -7.42
N THR A 28 -2.73 -5.83 -8.74
CA THR A 28 -1.56 -5.60 -9.60
C THR A 28 -0.94 -4.23 -9.30
N ASN A 29 -1.78 -3.19 -9.19
CA ASN A 29 -1.30 -1.83 -8.93
C ASN A 29 -0.74 -1.70 -7.51
N PHE A 30 -1.36 -2.34 -6.51
CA PHE A 30 -0.85 -2.36 -5.15
C PHE A 30 0.54 -2.96 -5.07
N GLY A 31 0.78 -4.14 -5.67
CA GLY A 31 2.10 -4.76 -5.67
C GLY A 31 3.16 -3.91 -6.37
N PHE A 32 2.77 -3.09 -7.36
CA PHE A 32 3.66 -2.11 -7.96
C PHE A 32 3.97 -0.95 -7.01
N LEU A 33 2.97 -0.39 -6.35
CA LEU A 33 3.09 0.74 -5.42
C LEU A 33 3.89 0.39 -4.17
N ASP A 34 3.62 -0.76 -3.55
CA ASP A 34 4.36 -1.24 -2.38
C ASP A 34 5.85 -1.47 -2.71
N ARG A 35 6.15 -2.04 -3.89
CA ARG A 35 7.54 -2.25 -4.30
C ARG A 35 8.28 -0.95 -4.63
N THR A 36 7.63 -0.02 -5.32
CA THR A 36 8.29 1.20 -5.82
C THR A 36 8.29 2.34 -4.81
N LYS A 37 7.37 2.29 -3.82
CA LYS A 37 7.14 3.31 -2.78
C LYS A 37 7.24 4.75 -3.29
N PRO A 38 6.44 5.16 -4.30
CA PRO A 38 6.53 6.50 -4.87
C PRO A 38 5.86 7.55 -3.97
N GLY A 39 6.34 8.79 -4.04
CA GLY A 39 5.74 9.95 -3.37
C GLY A 39 5.52 9.74 -1.87
N ILE A 40 4.30 9.98 -1.41
CA ILE A 40 3.94 9.91 0.02
C ILE A 40 4.21 8.55 0.66
N ILE A 41 4.12 7.45 -0.09
CA ILE A 41 4.41 6.09 0.41
C ILE A 41 5.90 5.99 0.76
N GLY A 42 6.77 6.54 -0.08
CA GLY A 42 8.20 6.66 0.17
C GLY A 42 8.52 7.58 1.34
N GLU A 43 7.85 8.73 1.43
CA GLU A 43 8.02 9.67 2.55
C GLU A 43 7.63 9.04 3.90
N LEU A 44 6.54 8.27 3.95
CA LEU A 44 6.12 7.53 5.14
C LEU A 44 7.14 6.46 5.53
N ASN A 45 7.64 5.72 4.56
CA ASN A 45 8.66 4.69 4.75
C ASN A 45 10.01 5.29 5.23
N ASP A 46 10.41 6.45 4.70
CA ASP A 46 11.63 7.14 5.12
C ASP A 46 11.48 7.79 6.52
N ALA A 47 10.31 8.34 6.83
CA ALA A 47 9.99 8.83 8.18
C ALA A 47 10.05 7.72 9.23
N GLN A 48 9.71 6.48 8.84
CA GLN A 48 9.87 5.30 9.68
C GLN A 48 11.34 4.93 9.89
N LYS A 49 12.13 4.86 8.81
CA LYS A 49 13.58 4.56 8.89
C LYS A 49 14.36 5.57 9.72
N ASN A 50 13.94 6.84 9.69
CA ASN A 50 14.58 7.92 10.45
C ASN A 50 14.18 7.94 11.93
N GLY A 51 13.48 6.91 12.43
CA GLY A 51 13.09 6.77 13.84
C GLY A 51 12.01 7.75 14.29
N GLY A 52 11.35 8.44 13.34
CA GLY A 52 10.39 9.48 13.65
C GLY A 52 9.00 8.96 13.99
N ARG A 53 8.54 7.90 13.33
CA ARG A 53 7.17 7.35 13.44
C ARG A 53 7.10 5.88 13.03
N VAL A 54 6.14 5.13 13.57
CA VAL A 54 5.80 3.77 13.06
C VAL A 54 4.71 3.92 12.01
N ASN A 55 5.05 3.57 10.77
CA ASN A 55 4.22 3.69 9.59
C ASN A 55 3.96 2.36 8.83
N THR A 56 4.43 1.22 9.32
CA THR A 56 4.27 -0.12 8.70
C THR A 56 2.85 -0.47 8.21
N PHE A 57 1.80 -0.03 8.89
CA PHE A 57 0.42 -0.30 8.43
C PHE A 57 -0.15 0.81 7.54
N ILE A 58 0.32 2.04 7.67
CA ILE A 58 -0.28 3.19 7.00
C ILE A 58 0.25 3.35 5.58
N ASP A 59 1.50 2.98 5.31
CA ASP A 59 2.04 3.00 3.95
C ASP A 59 1.32 1.98 3.05
N ASP A 60 1.09 0.77 3.55
CA ASP A 60 0.26 -0.26 2.88
C ASP A 60 -1.19 0.18 2.69
N LEU A 61 -1.80 0.77 3.71
CA LEU A 61 -3.18 1.26 3.61
C LEU A 61 -3.32 2.36 2.56
N VAL A 62 -2.36 3.29 2.51
CA VAL A 62 -2.32 4.35 1.50
C VAL A 62 -2.12 3.76 0.11
N ALA A 63 -1.17 2.84 -0.06
CA ALA A 63 -0.93 2.16 -1.33
C ALA A 63 -2.18 1.41 -1.81
N ALA A 64 -2.90 0.73 -0.91
CA ALA A 64 -4.11 -0.02 -1.25
C ALA A 64 -5.27 0.88 -1.67
N ILE A 65 -5.45 2.04 -1.02
CA ILE A 65 -6.47 3.02 -1.40
C ILE A 65 -6.17 3.61 -2.78
N VAL A 66 -4.90 3.94 -3.06
CA VAL A 66 -4.47 4.44 -4.37
C VAL A 66 -4.75 3.39 -5.45
N ALA A 67 -4.34 2.14 -5.22
CA ALA A 67 -4.57 1.05 -6.17
C ALA A 67 -6.06 0.79 -6.44
N ALA A 68 -6.89 0.84 -5.39
CA ALA A 68 -8.35 0.71 -5.51
C ALA A 68 -8.96 1.87 -6.31
N ALA A 69 -8.49 3.10 -6.09
CA ALA A 69 -8.94 4.27 -6.84
C ALA A 69 -8.53 4.20 -8.32
N GLU A 70 -7.32 3.76 -8.62
CA GLU A 70 -6.85 3.54 -10.00
C GLU A 70 -7.68 2.46 -10.70
N ALA A 71 -7.96 1.35 -10.03
CA ALA A 71 -8.79 0.28 -10.56
C ALA A 71 -10.23 0.75 -10.83
N ARG A 72 -10.81 1.56 -9.94
CA ARG A 72 -12.10 2.22 -10.17
C ARG A 72 -12.07 3.08 -11.43
N ILE A 73 -11.06 3.94 -11.58
CA ILE A 73 -10.91 4.80 -12.75
C ILE A 73 -10.80 3.94 -14.02
N ALA A 74 -10.00 2.87 -13.99
CA ALA A 74 -9.87 1.96 -15.13
C ALA A 74 -11.19 1.27 -15.51
N HIS A 75 -12.07 1.00 -14.54
CA HIS A 75 -13.41 0.48 -14.79
C HIS A 75 -14.36 1.54 -15.38
N ASP A 76 -14.25 2.79 -14.95
CA ASP A 76 -15.09 3.91 -15.40
C ASP A 76 -14.69 4.43 -16.80
N TYR A 77 -13.43 4.25 -17.23
CA TYR A 77 -12.91 4.66 -18.54
C TYR A 77 -13.22 3.68 -19.69
N LYS A 78 -14.19 2.79 -19.50
CA LYS A 78 -14.62 1.78 -20.49
C LYS A 78 -15.80 2.24 -21.35
#